data_AF-A3XRI8-F1
#
_entry.id   AF-A3XRI8-F1
#
_cell.length_a   1.000
_cell.length_b   1.000
_cell.length_c   1.000
_cell.angle_alpha   90.00
_cell.angle_beta   90.00
_cell.angle_gamma   90.00
#
_symmetry.space_group_name_H-M   'P 1'
#
loop_
_entity.id
_entity.type
_entity.pdbx_description
1 polymer ?
#
loop_
_entity_poly.entity_id
_entity_poly.type
_entity_poly.pdbx_seq_one_letter_code
_entity_poly.pdbx_strand_id
1 'polypeptide(L)'
;MKLLISKSKLLFLLLGLVVLILGVLAPFYLPERFFNDAIVIAEDFYNEKGFWRSYPVTMLFYEVTGLNRLSFSLVALIQLPLLLWVLYKLGVPKRFAKVSVRNLLAYSLLLMLAFFVSMPSKEFITFLFIAWIPWLLLKKKLRLKYTLLLIFSGLLFFGIWYRPYYVLIPIIAGVIYLTSLINFKRKVLTGIFSGLLVVIFLSLSYGVVKGEFLSQSTREALNEERLGEEATNSAIRSPLKTDTWYGETFGVLYGFVSVNVPVNGLKHVLQPQIIAFVFWQLVLSVYLLFLFKNCLAKRKKYRYELWGFYLVFAYFIIQGVFEPDLGSAVKHKIGILPLIYFVLYYDSLRKNIPV
;
A
#
# COMPACT_ATOMS: atom_id res chain seq x y z
N MET A 1 -22.05 14.89 -32.92
CA MET A 1 -22.15 14.24 -31.60
C MET A 1 -21.07 14.78 -30.65
N LYS A 2 -21.42 15.65 -29.68
CA LYS A 2 -20.46 16.04 -28.63
C LYS A 2 -20.29 14.84 -27.69
N LEU A 3 -19.10 14.25 -27.61
CA LEU A 3 -18.78 13.25 -26.61
C LEU A 3 -19.09 13.83 -25.21
N LEU A 4 -20.11 13.28 -24.53
CA LEU A 4 -20.51 13.64 -23.15
C LEU A 4 -19.42 13.31 -22.12
N ILE A 5 -18.41 12.51 -22.51
CA ILE A 5 -17.32 12.04 -21.65
C ILE A 5 -16.05 12.86 -21.91
N SER A 6 -15.43 13.40 -20.85
CA SER A 6 -14.16 14.11 -20.98
C SER A 6 -13.01 13.15 -21.35
N LYS A 7 -12.00 13.65 -22.10
CA LYS A 7 -10.82 12.84 -22.50
C LYS A 7 -10.18 12.08 -21.32
N SER A 8 -10.12 12.71 -20.15
CA SER A 8 -9.58 12.12 -18.93
C SER A 8 -10.42 10.97 -18.38
N LYS A 9 -11.75 11.09 -18.40
CA LYS A 9 -12.65 9.99 -18.02
C LYS A 9 -12.60 8.85 -19.02
N LEU A 10 -12.54 9.17 -20.32
CA LEU A 10 -12.40 8.18 -21.37
C LEU A 10 -11.09 7.38 -21.21
N LEU A 11 -9.96 8.05 -20.99
CA LEU A 11 -8.69 7.35 -20.76
C LEU A 11 -8.72 6.47 -19.51
N PHE A 12 -9.35 6.94 -18.41
CA PHE A 12 -9.50 6.11 -17.22
C PHE A 12 -10.30 4.84 -17.50
N LEU A 13 -11.40 4.93 -18.26
CA LEU A 13 -12.21 3.77 -18.64
C LEU A 13 -11.45 2.83 -19.59
N LEU A 14 -10.73 3.36 -20.58
CA LEU A 14 -9.89 2.56 -21.48
C LEU A 14 -8.78 1.85 -20.72
N LEU A 15 -8.10 2.54 -19.80
CA LEU A 15 -7.10 1.90 -18.95
C LEU A 15 -7.74 0.84 -18.05
N GLY A 16 -8.93 1.10 -17.51
CA GLY A 16 -9.71 0.11 -16.76
C GLY A 16 -10.06 -1.13 -17.58
N LEU A 17 -10.39 -0.96 -18.86
CA LEU A 17 -10.62 -2.07 -19.78
C LEU A 17 -9.33 -2.87 -20.03
N VAL A 18 -8.19 -2.19 -20.21
CA VAL A 18 -6.88 -2.87 -20.32
C VAL A 18 -6.56 -3.66 -19.05
N VAL A 19 -6.76 -3.07 -17.87
CA VAL A 19 -6.59 -3.76 -16.57
C VAL A 19 -7.48 -5.00 -16.49
N LEU A 20 -8.74 -4.89 -16.92
CA LEU A 20 -9.67 -6.02 -16.91
C LEU A 20 -9.21 -7.14 -17.85
N ILE A 21 -8.84 -6.81 -19.09
CA ILE A 21 -8.34 -7.79 -20.07
C ILE A 21 -7.08 -8.48 -19.53
N LEU A 22 -6.11 -7.70 -19.02
CA LEU A 22 -4.88 -8.27 -18.44
C LEU A 22 -5.17 -9.15 -17.22
N GLY A 23 -6.14 -8.80 -16.40
CA GLY A 23 -6.52 -9.58 -15.22
C GLY A 23 -7.24 -10.88 -15.58
N VAL A 24 -8.15 -10.84 -16.56
CA VAL A 24 -8.84 -12.03 -17.07
C VAL A 24 -7.86 -13.00 -17.70
N LEU A 25 -6.86 -12.48 -18.42
CA LEU A 25 -5.83 -13.27 -19.08
C LEU A 25 -4.69 -13.70 -18.15
N ALA A 26 -4.67 -13.23 -16.89
CA ALA A 26 -3.58 -13.49 -15.94
C ALA A 26 -3.20 -14.97 -15.82
N PRO A 27 -4.15 -15.94 -15.74
CA PRO A 27 -3.81 -17.36 -15.64
C PRO A 27 -3.01 -17.92 -16.82
N PHE A 28 -3.01 -17.26 -17.99
CA PHE A 28 -2.36 -17.74 -19.19
C PHE A 28 -0.92 -17.25 -19.38
N TYR A 29 -0.51 -16.19 -18.66
CA TYR A 29 0.84 -15.61 -18.81
C TYR A 29 1.57 -15.35 -17.50
N LEU A 30 0.88 -15.30 -16.35
CA LEU A 30 1.55 -15.14 -15.07
C LEU A 30 2.13 -16.49 -14.60
N PRO A 31 3.34 -16.48 -14.02
CA PRO A 31 3.90 -17.68 -13.39
C PRO A 31 3.06 -18.16 -12.20
N GLU A 32 3.03 -19.47 -11.95
CA GLU A 32 2.22 -20.12 -10.90
C GLU A 32 2.35 -19.49 -9.52
N ARG A 33 3.56 -19.05 -9.15
CA ARG A 33 3.85 -18.38 -7.86
C ARG A 33 2.97 -17.17 -7.55
N PHE A 34 2.43 -16.48 -8.56
CA PHE A 34 1.50 -15.36 -8.35
C PHE A 34 0.17 -15.83 -7.75
N PHE A 35 -0.18 -17.09 -7.96
CA PHE A 35 -1.43 -17.72 -7.54
C PHE A 35 -1.32 -18.49 -6.22
N ASN A 36 -0.14 -18.75 -5.68
CA ASN A 36 0.04 -19.53 -4.45
C ASN A 36 -0.84 -19.04 -3.30
N ASP A 37 -0.82 -17.73 -3.02
CA ASP A 37 -1.68 -17.12 -2.00
C ASP A 37 -3.18 -17.30 -2.31
N ALA A 38 -3.55 -17.20 -3.59
CA ALA A 38 -4.92 -17.30 -4.03
C ALA A 38 -5.45 -18.74 -3.92
N ILE A 39 -4.61 -19.73 -4.22
CA ILE A 39 -4.90 -21.15 -4.08
C ILE A 39 -5.11 -21.48 -2.60
N VAL A 40 -4.20 -21.05 -1.72
CA VAL A 40 -4.36 -21.23 -0.26
C VAL A 40 -5.67 -20.63 0.24
N ILE A 41 -6.04 -19.43 -0.22
CA ILE A 41 -7.31 -18.77 0.14
C ILE A 41 -8.53 -19.52 -0.40
N ALA A 42 -8.44 -20.06 -1.61
CA ALA A 42 -9.58 -20.69 -2.28
C ALA A 42 -9.85 -22.11 -1.78
N GLU A 43 -8.78 -22.89 -1.57
CA GLU A 43 -8.84 -24.30 -1.21
C GLU A 43 -8.91 -24.54 0.30
N ASP A 44 -8.42 -23.61 1.12
CA ASP A 44 -8.48 -23.69 2.58
C ASP A 44 -7.96 -25.04 3.12
N PHE A 45 -6.76 -25.43 2.71
CA PHE A 45 -6.15 -26.74 2.99
C PHE A 45 -6.17 -27.15 4.47
N TYR A 46 -6.13 -26.18 5.37
CA TYR A 46 -5.99 -26.39 6.81
C TYR A 46 -7.28 -26.10 7.59
N ASN A 47 -8.41 -25.86 6.90
CA ASN A 47 -9.68 -25.49 7.51
C ASN A 47 -9.55 -24.32 8.51
N GLU A 48 -8.83 -23.28 8.08
CA GLU A 48 -8.46 -22.12 8.89
C GLU A 48 -9.50 -21.00 8.83
N LYS A 49 -10.59 -21.18 8.08
CA LYS A 49 -11.69 -20.20 8.00
C LYS A 49 -12.13 -19.71 9.36
N GLY A 50 -12.33 -18.40 9.45
CA GLY A 50 -12.76 -17.79 10.69
C GLY A 50 -12.91 -16.29 10.61
N PHE A 51 -13.34 -15.70 11.72
CA PHE A 51 -13.61 -14.28 11.83
C PHE A 51 -12.42 -13.45 12.34
N TRP A 52 -11.24 -14.05 12.45
CA TRP A 52 -10.06 -13.40 13.03
C TRP A 52 -8.80 -13.64 12.19
N ARG A 53 -7.98 -12.60 12.00
CA ARG A 53 -6.76 -12.59 11.16
C ARG A 53 -7.02 -12.58 9.65
N SER A 54 -6.02 -12.10 8.91
CA SER A 54 -6.15 -11.84 7.48
C SER A 54 -6.53 -13.07 6.63
N TYR A 55 -5.82 -14.21 6.75
CA TYR A 55 -6.13 -15.40 5.95
C TYR A 55 -7.51 -15.99 6.27
N PRO A 56 -7.84 -16.34 7.53
CA PRO A 56 -9.15 -16.89 7.91
C PRO A 56 -10.34 -16.07 7.43
N VAL A 57 -10.29 -14.75 7.65
CA VAL A 57 -11.36 -13.83 7.24
C VAL A 57 -11.49 -13.77 5.72
N THR A 58 -10.36 -13.85 5.01
CA THR A 58 -10.34 -13.79 3.56
C THR A 58 -10.90 -15.08 2.96
N MET A 59 -10.51 -16.25 3.47
CA MET A 59 -11.09 -17.55 3.07
C MET A 59 -12.61 -17.55 3.26
N LEU A 60 -13.08 -17.13 4.44
CA LEU A 60 -14.50 -17.02 4.74
C LEU A 60 -15.22 -16.04 3.79
N PHE A 61 -14.61 -14.90 3.48
CA PHE A 61 -15.17 -13.93 2.53
C PHE A 61 -15.36 -14.54 1.13
N TYR A 62 -14.36 -15.23 0.59
CA TYR A 62 -14.45 -15.84 -0.74
C TYR A 62 -15.39 -17.04 -0.77
N GLU A 63 -15.54 -17.77 0.34
CA GLU A 63 -16.54 -18.84 0.46
C GLU A 63 -17.97 -18.30 0.52
N VAL A 64 -18.24 -17.31 1.38
CA VAL A 64 -19.58 -16.72 1.53
C VAL A 64 -20.04 -16.04 0.24
N THR A 65 -19.11 -15.42 -0.50
CA THR A 65 -19.40 -14.81 -1.80
C THR A 65 -19.44 -15.83 -2.96
N GLY A 66 -19.03 -17.07 -2.73
CA GLY A 66 -18.90 -18.12 -3.75
C GLY A 66 -17.77 -17.89 -4.76
N LEU A 67 -16.98 -16.83 -4.59
CA LEU A 67 -15.89 -16.46 -5.50
C LEU A 67 -14.73 -17.46 -5.46
N ASN A 68 -14.55 -18.24 -4.39
CA ASN A 68 -13.53 -19.29 -4.32
C ASN A 68 -13.79 -20.47 -5.28
N ARG A 69 -15.03 -20.64 -5.75
CA ARG A 69 -15.42 -21.72 -6.69
C ARG A 69 -15.30 -21.32 -8.15
N LEU A 70 -15.03 -20.06 -8.44
CA LEU A 70 -14.92 -19.53 -9.79
C LEU A 70 -13.47 -19.63 -10.29
N SER A 71 -13.30 -19.72 -11.61
CA SER A 71 -11.97 -19.58 -12.20
C SER A 71 -11.41 -18.18 -11.93
N PHE A 72 -10.09 -18.04 -11.83
CA PHE A 72 -9.46 -16.74 -11.56
C PHE A 72 -9.84 -15.68 -12.59
N SER A 73 -10.03 -16.06 -13.85
CA SER A 73 -10.55 -15.16 -14.90
C SER A 73 -11.94 -14.58 -14.56
N LEU A 74 -12.85 -15.40 -14.02
CA LEU A 74 -14.18 -14.95 -13.59
C LEU A 74 -14.11 -14.10 -12.32
N VAL A 75 -13.22 -14.44 -11.39
CA VAL A 75 -12.95 -13.61 -10.20
C VAL A 75 -12.46 -12.22 -10.63
N ALA A 76 -11.54 -12.13 -11.60
CA ALA A 76 -11.05 -10.87 -12.14
C ALA A 76 -12.17 -10.00 -12.72
N LEU A 77 -13.14 -10.61 -13.42
CA LEU A 77 -14.31 -9.91 -13.98
C LEU A 77 -15.22 -9.27 -12.91
N ILE A 78 -15.15 -9.74 -11.67
CA ILE A 78 -15.96 -9.21 -10.56
C ILE A 78 -15.14 -8.21 -9.75
N GLN A 79 -13.93 -8.59 -9.35
CA GLN A 79 -13.11 -7.79 -8.44
C GLN A 79 -12.59 -6.51 -9.08
N LEU A 80 -12.00 -6.60 -10.28
CA LEU A 80 -11.35 -5.44 -10.90
C LEU A 80 -12.34 -4.32 -11.23
N PRO A 81 -13.53 -4.58 -11.79
CA PRO A 81 -14.53 -3.53 -12.00
C PRO A 81 -14.96 -2.85 -10.71
N LEU A 82 -15.09 -3.60 -9.60
CA LEU A 82 -15.42 -3.01 -8.30
C LEU A 82 -14.32 -2.04 -7.83
N LEU A 83 -13.05 -2.46 -7.89
CA LEU A 83 -11.93 -1.62 -7.47
C LEU A 83 -11.79 -0.37 -8.36
N LEU A 84 -11.94 -0.53 -9.67
CA LEU A 84 -11.92 0.57 -10.64
C LEU A 84 -13.09 1.54 -10.42
N TRP A 85 -14.28 1.02 -10.08
CA TRP A 85 -15.44 1.83 -9.74
C TRP A 85 -15.19 2.65 -8.46
N VAL A 86 -14.58 2.05 -7.44
CA VAL A 86 -14.19 2.77 -6.21
C VAL A 86 -13.24 3.94 -6.53
N LEU A 87 -12.19 3.71 -7.33
CA LEU A 87 -11.27 4.79 -7.75
C LEU A 87 -11.97 5.84 -8.61
N TYR A 88 -12.88 5.43 -9.50
CA TYR A 88 -13.70 6.35 -10.29
C TYR A 88 -14.56 7.24 -9.38
N LYS A 89 -15.13 6.69 -8.30
CA LYS A 89 -15.90 7.44 -7.29
C LYS A 89 -15.07 8.40 -6.45
N LEU A 90 -13.79 8.09 -6.19
CA LEU A 90 -12.86 9.06 -5.60
C LEU A 90 -12.62 10.26 -6.54
N GLY A 91 -12.69 10.01 -7.85
CA GLY A 91 -12.74 11.03 -8.89
C GLY A 91 -11.60 10.91 -9.89
N VAL A 92 -11.90 11.23 -11.16
CA VAL A 92 -10.91 11.28 -12.24
C VAL A 92 -10.44 12.74 -12.44
N PRO A 93 -9.13 13.03 -12.28
CA PRO A 93 -8.58 14.37 -12.48
C PRO A 93 -8.83 14.91 -13.89
N LYS A 94 -9.11 16.22 -14.03
CA LYS A 94 -9.34 16.83 -15.36
C LYS A 94 -8.16 16.66 -16.32
N ARG A 95 -6.93 16.59 -15.79
CA ARG A 95 -5.69 16.40 -16.55
C ARG A 95 -5.18 14.96 -16.54
N PHE A 96 -6.01 13.98 -16.17
CA PHE A 96 -5.63 12.58 -16.13
C PHE A 96 -5.17 12.07 -17.50
N ALA A 97 -5.63 12.64 -18.62
CA ALA A 97 -5.16 12.26 -19.96
C ALA A 97 -3.79 12.81 -20.39
N LYS A 98 -3.17 13.70 -19.61
CA LYS A 98 -1.86 14.27 -20.00
C LYS A 98 -0.72 13.34 -19.61
N VAL A 99 0.27 13.14 -20.48
CA VAL A 99 1.49 12.43 -20.08
C VAL A 99 2.26 13.29 -19.08
N SER A 100 2.41 12.79 -17.86
CA SER A 100 3.15 13.43 -16.77
C SER A 100 3.61 12.36 -15.77
N VAL A 101 4.67 12.61 -15.01
CA VAL A 101 5.18 11.67 -14.00
C VAL A 101 4.07 11.19 -13.05
N ARG A 102 3.23 12.12 -12.57
CA ARG A 102 2.07 11.83 -11.73
C ARG A 102 1.11 10.82 -12.35
N ASN A 103 0.79 11.03 -13.62
CA ASN A 103 -0.19 10.20 -14.32
C ASN A 103 0.41 8.86 -14.71
N LEU A 104 1.68 8.82 -15.13
CA LEU A 104 2.41 7.57 -15.38
C LEU A 104 2.46 6.69 -14.12
N LEU A 105 2.75 7.27 -12.95
CA LEU A 105 2.68 6.55 -11.67
C LEU A 105 1.28 6.03 -11.35
N ALA A 106 0.24 6.82 -11.61
CA ALA A 106 -1.14 6.38 -11.42
C ALA A 106 -1.53 5.26 -12.39
N TYR A 107 -1.12 5.35 -13.66
CA TYR A 107 -1.40 4.32 -14.66
C TYR A 107 -0.72 3.01 -14.31
N SER A 108 0.55 3.04 -13.92
CA SER A 108 1.27 1.84 -13.51
C SER A 108 0.63 1.17 -12.30
N LEU A 109 0.17 1.95 -11.32
CA LEU A 109 -0.53 1.42 -10.15
C LEU A 109 -1.88 0.78 -10.53
N LEU A 110 -2.59 1.38 -11.47
CA LEU A 110 -3.84 0.82 -12.00
C LEU A 110 -3.57 -0.49 -12.75
N LEU A 111 -2.53 -0.54 -13.58
CA LEU A 111 -2.10 -1.77 -14.27
C LEU A 111 -1.72 -2.87 -13.28
N MET A 112 -1.05 -2.53 -12.18
CA MET A 112 -0.69 -3.50 -11.13
C MET A 112 -1.89 -4.16 -10.45
N LEU A 113 -3.10 -3.58 -10.50
CA LEU A 113 -4.31 -4.26 -10.02
C LEU A 113 -4.55 -5.59 -10.75
N ALA A 114 -4.27 -5.63 -12.06
CA ALA A 114 -4.46 -6.82 -12.87
C ALA A 114 -3.56 -7.99 -12.44
N PHE A 115 -2.37 -7.70 -11.90
CA PHE A 115 -1.39 -8.72 -11.53
C PHE A 115 -1.52 -9.19 -10.08
N PHE A 116 -2.07 -8.36 -9.18
CA PHE A 116 -2.08 -8.66 -7.74
C PHE A 116 -3.48 -8.87 -7.15
N VAL A 117 -4.54 -8.49 -7.87
CA VAL A 117 -5.93 -8.51 -7.37
C VAL A 117 -6.94 -9.02 -8.42
N SER A 118 -6.47 -9.72 -9.46
CA SER A 118 -7.32 -10.45 -10.41
C SER A 118 -7.80 -11.81 -9.87
N MET A 119 -7.29 -12.21 -8.72
CA MET A 119 -7.48 -13.52 -8.09
C MET A 119 -7.71 -13.34 -6.59
N PRO A 120 -8.26 -14.35 -5.89
CA PRO A 120 -8.52 -14.27 -4.45
C PRO A 120 -7.30 -13.74 -3.67
N SER A 121 -7.49 -12.60 -3.01
CA SER A 121 -6.41 -11.86 -2.38
C SER A 121 -6.89 -11.05 -1.17
N LYS A 122 -6.02 -10.95 -0.16
CA LYS A 122 -6.18 -10.08 1.01
C LYS A 122 -6.17 -8.58 0.64
N GLU A 123 -5.50 -8.26 -0.47
CA GLU A 123 -5.38 -6.88 -0.94
C GLU A 123 -6.70 -6.34 -1.45
N PHE A 124 -7.62 -7.20 -1.92
CA PHE A 124 -8.96 -6.78 -2.30
C PHE A 124 -9.74 -6.17 -1.12
N ILE A 125 -9.78 -6.89 0.00
CA ILE A 125 -10.46 -6.44 1.22
C ILE A 125 -9.76 -5.20 1.77
N THR A 126 -8.43 -5.23 1.81
CA THR A 126 -7.60 -4.10 2.26
C THR A 126 -7.86 -2.84 1.43
N PHE A 127 -7.95 -2.97 0.11
CA PHE A 127 -8.24 -1.87 -0.81
C PHE A 127 -9.59 -1.24 -0.51
N LEU A 128 -10.64 -2.07 -0.40
CA LEU A 128 -12.00 -1.58 -0.13
C LEU A 128 -12.07 -0.85 1.21
N PHE A 129 -11.44 -1.42 2.25
CA PHE A 129 -11.35 -0.79 3.56
C PHE A 129 -10.60 0.56 3.48
N ILE A 130 -9.42 0.58 2.85
CA ILE A 130 -8.60 1.79 2.77
C ILE A 130 -9.24 2.87 1.90
N ALA A 131 -10.05 2.54 0.91
CA ALA A 131 -10.76 3.51 0.09
C ALA A 131 -11.75 4.39 0.87
N TRP A 132 -12.20 3.94 2.04
CA TRP A 132 -13.04 4.75 2.92
C TRP A 132 -12.30 5.98 3.48
N ILE A 133 -10.99 5.87 3.72
CA ILE A 133 -10.15 6.97 4.24
C ILE A 133 -10.13 8.19 3.30
N PRO A 134 -9.67 8.08 2.02
CA PRO A 134 -9.68 9.21 1.11
C PRO A 134 -11.11 9.72 0.83
N TRP A 135 -12.12 8.85 0.86
CA TRP A 135 -13.53 9.28 0.75
C TRP A 135 -13.92 10.24 1.88
N LEU A 136 -13.59 9.93 3.13
CA LEU A 136 -13.82 10.82 4.27
C LEU A 136 -13.04 12.15 4.14
N LEU A 137 -11.77 12.07 3.75
CA LEU A 137 -10.90 13.26 3.58
C LEU A 137 -11.37 14.17 2.44
N LEU A 138 -11.95 13.61 1.37
CA LEU A 138 -12.49 14.35 0.23
C LEU A 138 -13.83 15.01 0.54
N LYS A 139 -14.75 14.28 1.17
CA LYS A 139 -16.13 14.75 1.39
C LYS A 139 -16.24 15.86 2.42
N LYS A 140 -15.35 15.90 3.42
CA LYS A 140 -15.27 16.96 4.45
C LYS A 140 -16.61 17.29 5.13
N LYS A 141 -17.51 16.30 5.22
CA LYS A 141 -18.82 16.44 5.88
C LYS A 141 -18.67 16.70 7.39
N LEU A 142 -17.58 16.19 7.98
CA LEU A 142 -17.27 16.33 9.40
C LEU A 142 -16.08 17.28 9.59
N ARG A 143 -15.98 17.86 10.79
CA ARG A 143 -14.78 18.60 11.19
C ARG A 143 -13.58 17.64 11.22
N LEU A 144 -12.40 18.14 10.85
CA LEU A 144 -11.16 17.35 10.76
C LEU A 144 -10.92 16.46 11.99
N LYS A 145 -11.13 16.96 13.21
CA LYS A 145 -10.95 16.16 14.44
C LYS A 145 -11.80 14.88 14.46
N TYR A 146 -13.06 14.95 14.03
CA TYR A 146 -13.96 13.80 13.99
C TYR A 146 -13.66 12.89 12.80
N THR A 147 -13.26 13.46 11.66
CA THR A 147 -12.75 12.69 10.52
C THR A 147 -11.53 11.86 10.92
N LEU A 148 -10.59 12.44 11.67
CA LEU A 148 -9.40 11.74 12.14
C LEU A 148 -9.72 10.69 13.19
N LEU A 149 -10.64 10.98 14.12
CA LEU A 149 -11.12 9.99 15.08
C LEU A 149 -11.68 8.75 14.35
N LEU A 150 -12.54 8.94 13.36
CA LEU A 150 -13.08 7.84 12.55
C LEU A 150 -11.99 7.08 11.80
N ILE A 151 -11.05 7.77 11.16
CA ILE A 151 -9.94 7.12 10.45
C ILE A 151 -9.07 6.32 11.42
N PHE A 152 -8.72 6.87 12.57
CA PHE A 152 -7.87 6.21 13.55
C PHE A 152 -8.57 5.02 14.19
N SER A 153 -9.82 5.18 14.63
CA SER A 153 -10.64 4.07 15.14
C SER A 153 -10.82 2.98 14.09
N GLY A 154 -11.04 3.33 12.83
CA GLY A 154 -11.12 2.38 11.73
C GLY A 154 -9.81 1.61 11.54
N LEU A 155 -8.67 2.31 11.48
CA LEU A 155 -7.35 1.67 11.34
C LEU A 155 -6.98 0.78 12.54
N LEU A 156 -7.36 1.18 13.76
CA LEU A 156 -7.19 0.37 14.96
C LEU A 156 -8.05 -0.90 14.89
N PHE A 157 -9.33 -0.76 14.56
CA PHE A 157 -10.25 -1.89 14.39
C PHE A 157 -9.74 -2.86 13.32
N PHE A 158 -9.44 -2.35 12.13
CA PHE A 158 -8.93 -3.16 11.02
C PHE A 158 -7.57 -3.77 11.33
N GLY A 159 -6.73 -3.06 12.07
CA GLY A 159 -5.45 -3.57 12.54
C GLY A 159 -5.63 -4.76 13.46
N ILE A 160 -6.44 -4.62 14.51
CA ILE A 160 -6.71 -5.68 15.49
C ILE A 160 -7.38 -6.90 14.82
N TRP A 161 -8.38 -6.66 13.98
CA TRP A 161 -9.21 -7.71 13.40
C TRP A 161 -8.54 -8.44 12.21
N TYR A 162 -7.96 -7.69 11.28
CA TYR A 162 -7.54 -8.22 9.98
C TYR A 162 -6.03 -8.12 9.77
N ARG A 163 -5.42 -6.94 10.01
CA ARG A 163 -4.04 -6.66 9.62
C ARG A 163 -3.22 -6.05 10.77
N PRO A 164 -2.67 -6.85 11.71
CA PRO A 164 -2.11 -6.40 12.99
C PRO A 164 -1.25 -5.14 12.96
N TYR A 165 -0.33 -5.05 12.00
CA TYR A 165 0.59 -3.92 11.89
C TYR A 165 -0.08 -2.58 11.50
N TYR A 166 -1.35 -2.58 11.05
CA TYR A 166 -2.10 -1.34 10.75
C TYR A 166 -2.41 -0.54 12.02
N VAL A 167 -2.40 -1.17 13.21
CA VAL A 167 -2.52 -0.49 14.51
C VAL A 167 -1.42 0.56 14.70
N LEU A 168 -0.26 0.38 14.08
CA LEU A 168 0.87 1.30 14.20
C LEU A 168 0.71 2.54 13.30
N ILE A 169 -0.12 2.49 12.25
CA ILE A 169 -0.26 3.58 11.28
C ILE A 169 -0.72 4.89 11.96
N PRO A 170 -1.78 4.91 12.78
CA PRO A 170 -2.21 6.13 13.49
C PRO A 170 -1.12 6.71 14.41
N ILE A 171 -0.36 5.85 15.10
CA ILE A 171 0.68 6.27 16.05
C ILE A 171 1.78 7.00 15.30
N ILE A 172 2.32 6.38 14.25
CA ILE A 172 3.40 6.96 13.44
C ILE A 172 2.91 8.21 12.71
N ALA A 173 1.71 8.18 12.11
CA ALA A 173 1.14 9.34 11.44
C ALA A 173 0.96 10.53 12.40
N GLY A 174 0.55 10.26 13.65
CA GLY A 174 0.47 11.25 14.72
C GLY A 174 1.83 11.88 15.03
N VAL A 175 2.91 11.08 15.13
CA VAL A 175 4.25 11.62 15.37
C VAL A 175 4.77 12.44 14.19
N ILE A 176 4.60 11.97 12.95
CA ILE A 176 4.96 12.75 11.74
C ILE A 176 4.20 14.08 11.74
N TYR A 177 2.92 14.08 12.13
CA TYR A 177 2.14 15.32 12.27
C TYR A 177 2.74 16.24 13.34
N LEU A 178 2.98 15.76 14.56
CA LEU A 178 3.51 16.56 15.66
C LEU A 178 4.86 17.18 15.31
N THR A 179 5.78 16.41 14.72
CA THR A 179 7.10 16.92 14.33
C THR A 179 7.02 17.93 13.18
N SER A 180 6.02 17.82 12.30
CA SER A 180 5.80 18.81 11.25
C SER A 180 5.32 20.19 11.78
N LEU A 181 4.85 20.25 13.03
CA LEU A 181 4.49 21.51 13.70
C LEU A 181 5.75 22.30 14.13
N ILE A 182 6.87 21.61 14.34
CA ILE A 182 8.14 22.19 14.77
C ILE A 182 8.84 22.87 13.57
N ASN A 183 9.60 23.94 13.83
CA ASN A 183 10.27 24.74 12.80
C ASN A 183 11.62 24.17 12.36
N PHE A 184 11.60 22.98 11.76
CA PHE A 184 12.77 22.41 11.10
C PHE A 184 12.96 22.94 9.68
N LYS A 185 14.22 23.04 9.20
CA LYS A 185 14.54 23.40 7.80
C LYS A 185 13.99 22.37 6.81
N ARG A 186 14.07 21.06 7.13
CA ARG A 186 13.63 19.95 6.27
C ARG A 186 12.45 19.18 6.87
N LYS A 187 11.34 19.88 7.17
CA LYS A 187 10.17 19.33 7.90
C LYS A 187 9.67 17.97 7.44
N VAL A 188 9.60 17.71 6.13
CA VAL A 188 9.15 16.42 5.58
C VAL A 188 10.09 15.27 5.98
N LEU A 189 11.40 15.45 5.77
CA LEU A 189 12.39 14.43 6.11
C LEU A 189 12.49 14.24 7.62
N THR A 190 12.44 15.32 8.39
CA THR A 190 12.40 15.25 9.86
C THR A 190 11.18 14.48 10.35
N GLY A 191 10.01 14.69 9.71
CA GLY A 191 8.81 13.93 10.01
C GLY A 191 9.00 12.43 9.77
N ILE A 192 9.47 12.03 8.59
CA ILE A 192 9.72 10.61 8.26
C ILE A 192 10.75 9.99 9.21
N PHE A 193 11.85 10.70 9.47
CA PHE A 193 12.88 10.24 10.40
C PHE A 193 12.35 10.08 11.83
N SER A 194 11.49 11.00 12.29
CA SER A 194 10.82 10.86 13.58
C SER A 194 9.89 9.65 13.63
N GLY A 195 9.20 9.34 12.53
CA GLY A 195 8.40 8.12 12.42
C GLY A 195 9.25 6.86 12.52
N LEU A 196 10.42 6.83 11.87
CA LEU A 196 11.38 5.73 11.98
C LEU A 196 11.90 5.55 13.41
N LEU A 197 12.26 6.64 14.09
CA LEU A 197 12.71 6.61 15.49
C LEU A 197 11.64 6.02 16.42
N VAL A 198 10.37 6.37 16.22
CA VAL A 198 9.26 5.81 17.00
C VAL A 198 9.13 4.32 16.75
N VAL A 199 9.27 3.85 15.51
CA VAL A 199 9.19 2.43 15.22
C VAL A 199 10.37 1.66 15.80
N ILE A 200 11.58 2.22 15.76
CA ILE A 200 12.75 1.66 16.46
C ILE A 200 12.44 1.54 17.95
N PHE A 201 11.94 2.62 18.57
CA PHE A 201 11.57 2.60 20.00
C PHE A 201 10.50 1.56 20.33
N LEU A 202 9.46 1.43 19.49
CA LEU A 202 8.42 0.43 19.66
C LEU A 202 8.96 -0.99 19.49
N SER A 203 9.86 -1.21 18.52
CA SER A 203 10.48 -2.52 18.30
C SER A 203 11.37 -2.93 19.47
N LEU A 204 12.20 -2.01 19.97
CA LEU A 204 13.05 -2.25 21.13
C LEU A 204 12.21 -2.52 22.38
N SER A 205 11.15 -1.75 22.60
CA SER A 205 10.20 -2.00 23.68
C SER A 205 9.54 -3.37 23.57
N TYR A 206 9.17 -3.80 22.35
CA TYR A 206 8.62 -5.12 22.10
C TYR A 206 9.63 -6.23 22.42
N GLY A 207 10.89 -6.07 22.00
CA GLY A 207 11.98 -7.00 22.31
C GLY A 207 12.22 -7.19 23.80
N VAL A 208 12.14 -6.11 24.60
CA VAL A 208 12.25 -6.20 26.06
C VAL A 208 11.09 -7.02 26.68
N VAL A 209 9.89 -6.93 26.13
CA VAL A 209 8.69 -7.61 26.66
C VAL A 209 8.56 -9.05 26.18
N LYS A 210 8.92 -9.32 24.92
CA LYS A 210 8.68 -10.61 24.25
C LYS A 210 9.93 -11.46 24.06
N GLY A 211 11.12 -10.90 24.26
CA GLY A 211 12.40 -11.58 24.03
C GLY A 211 12.88 -11.57 22.58
N GLU A 212 12.05 -11.11 21.64
CA GLU A 212 12.37 -11.01 20.21
C GLU A 212 11.92 -9.65 19.66
N PHE A 213 12.71 -9.07 18.75
CA PHE A 213 12.36 -7.79 18.14
C PHE A 213 11.34 -7.93 16.99
N LEU A 214 10.71 -6.82 16.58
CA LEU A 214 9.68 -6.86 15.53
C LEU A 214 10.23 -7.32 14.18
N SER A 215 11.39 -6.83 13.74
CA SER A 215 11.92 -7.24 12.43
C SER A 215 12.45 -8.68 12.43
N GLN A 216 12.94 -9.15 13.59
CA GLN A 216 13.35 -10.54 13.83
C GLN A 216 12.16 -11.51 13.68
N SER A 217 11.12 -11.30 14.48
CA SER A 217 9.93 -12.16 14.56
C SER A 217 9.03 -12.15 13.32
N THR A 218 9.29 -11.22 12.38
CA THR A 218 8.48 -11.09 11.17
C THR A 218 9.30 -11.29 9.91
N ARG A 219 10.04 -10.26 9.48
CA ARG A 219 10.75 -10.25 8.20
C ARG A 219 11.83 -11.32 8.13
N GLU A 220 12.71 -11.36 9.13
CA GLU A 220 13.85 -12.28 9.10
C GLU A 220 13.39 -13.73 9.31
N ALA A 221 12.47 -13.99 10.24
CA ALA A 221 11.87 -15.32 10.43
C ALA A 221 11.25 -15.88 9.13
N LEU A 222 10.44 -15.07 8.42
CA LEU A 222 9.85 -15.47 7.14
C LEU A 222 10.89 -15.67 6.03
N ASN A 223 11.97 -14.88 6.04
CA ASN A 223 13.05 -15.01 5.07
C ASN A 223 13.95 -16.22 5.33
N GLU A 224 14.03 -16.68 6.58
CA GLU A 224 14.71 -17.90 7.00
C GLU A 224 13.89 -19.15 6.68
N GLU A 225 12.57 -19.13 6.94
CA GLU A 225 11.67 -20.23 6.56
C GLU A 225 11.67 -20.53 5.05
N ARG A 226 11.89 -19.48 4.24
CA ARG A 226 11.95 -19.56 2.77
C ARG A 226 13.36 -19.83 2.20
N LEU A 227 14.36 -20.07 3.04
CA LEU A 227 15.72 -20.39 2.58
C LEU A 227 15.72 -21.68 1.75
N GLY A 228 16.09 -21.57 0.46
CA GLY A 228 16.22 -22.71 -0.45
C GLY A 228 15.22 -22.73 -1.60
N GLU A 229 14.19 -21.89 -1.57
CA GLU A 229 13.27 -21.72 -2.70
C GLU A 229 13.86 -20.77 -3.77
N GLU A 230 13.64 -21.06 -5.05
CA GLU A 230 14.05 -20.22 -6.21
C GLU A 230 13.54 -18.76 -6.13
N ALA A 231 12.55 -18.50 -5.27
CA ALA A 231 11.90 -17.21 -5.03
C ALA A 231 12.64 -16.26 -4.06
N THR A 232 13.82 -16.63 -3.56
CA THR A 232 14.59 -15.82 -2.59
C THR A 232 15.37 -14.64 -3.19
N ASN A 233 15.39 -14.51 -4.53
CA ASN A 233 16.21 -13.51 -5.23
C ASN A 233 15.88 -12.05 -4.87
N SER A 234 14.64 -11.73 -4.46
CA SER A 234 14.26 -10.38 -4.05
C SER A 234 14.04 -10.21 -2.54
N ALA A 235 14.51 -11.16 -1.73
CA ALA A 235 14.37 -11.13 -0.29
C ALA A 235 15.16 -9.94 0.33
N ILE A 236 14.54 -9.25 1.27
CA ILE A 236 15.12 -8.13 2.00
C ILE A 236 15.70 -8.68 3.30
N ARG A 237 16.99 -9.03 3.25
CA ARG A 237 17.72 -9.51 4.43
C ARG A 237 18.57 -8.40 5.03
N SER A 238 18.44 -8.21 6.34
CA SER A 238 19.31 -7.29 7.06
C SER A 238 20.78 -7.75 6.98
N PRO A 239 21.72 -6.87 6.65
CA PRO A 239 23.15 -7.16 6.75
C PRO A 239 23.63 -7.49 8.16
N LEU A 240 22.89 -7.06 9.19
CA LEU A 240 23.18 -7.33 10.60
C LEU A 240 22.07 -8.22 11.17
N LYS A 241 22.46 -9.19 12.02
CA LYS A 241 21.50 -9.99 12.78
C LYS A 241 20.62 -9.07 13.64
N THR A 242 19.33 -9.32 13.63
CA THR A 242 18.32 -8.48 14.28
C THR A 242 18.02 -8.92 15.72
N ASP A 243 18.85 -9.79 16.30
CA ASP A 243 18.77 -10.30 17.68
C ASP A 243 19.37 -9.35 18.73
N THR A 244 19.96 -8.24 18.28
CA THR A 244 20.54 -7.19 19.13
C THR A 244 19.85 -5.85 18.91
N TRP A 245 19.90 -4.95 19.90
CA TRP A 245 19.24 -3.63 19.81
C TRP A 245 19.75 -2.78 18.62
N TYR A 246 21.06 -2.85 18.34
CA TYR A 246 21.67 -2.11 17.23
C TYR A 246 21.37 -2.79 15.89
N GLY A 247 21.34 -4.13 15.88
CA GLY A 247 20.94 -4.94 14.74
C GLY A 247 19.50 -4.68 14.32
N GLU A 248 18.56 -4.65 15.27
CA GLU A 248 17.15 -4.28 15.03
C GLU A 248 17.02 -2.84 14.54
N THR A 249 17.73 -1.90 15.17
CA THR A 249 17.74 -0.49 14.77
C THR A 249 18.17 -0.35 13.31
N PHE A 250 19.25 -1.03 12.93
CA PHE A 250 19.72 -1.07 11.55
C PHE A 250 18.73 -1.81 10.64
N GLY A 251 18.15 -2.93 11.09
CA GLY A 251 17.18 -3.73 10.35
C GLY A 251 15.91 -2.96 9.96
N VAL A 252 15.41 -2.11 10.86
CA VAL A 252 14.28 -1.19 10.61
C VAL A 252 14.65 -0.14 9.55
N LEU A 253 15.82 0.52 9.71
CA LEU A 253 16.28 1.53 8.77
C LEU A 253 16.56 0.94 7.38
N TYR A 254 17.28 -0.18 7.35
CA TYR A 254 17.62 -0.92 6.15
C TYR A 254 16.36 -1.42 5.45
N GLY A 255 15.37 -1.92 6.19
CA GLY A 255 14.09 -2.33 5.64
C GLY A 255 13.33 -1.19 4.98
N PHE A 256 13.23 -0.05 5.68
CA PHE A 256 12.59 1.15 5.12
C PHE A 256 13.27 1.61 3.82
N VAL A 257 14.60 1.67 3.81
CA VAL A 257 15.38 2.04 2.61
C VAL A 257 15.19 0.98 1.53
N SER A 258 15.28 -0.31 1.84
CA SER A 258 15.17 -1.39 0.87
C SER A 258 13.79 -1.46 0.21
N VAL A 259 12.71 -1.14 0.93
CA VAL A 259 11.36 -1.11 0.35
C VAL A 259 11.09 0.15 -0.47
N ASN A 260 11.56 1.32 -0.01
CA ASN A 260 11.16 2.61 -0.60
C ASN A 260 12.21 3.22 -1.52
N VAL A 261 13.46 2.80 -1.40
CA VAL A 261 14.63 3.19 -2.20
C VAL A 261 15.44 1.91 -2.50
N PRO A 262 14.88 0.96 -3.29
CA PRO A 262 15.42 -0.40 -3.47
C PRO A 262 16.71 -0.46 -4.32
N VAL A 263 17.75 0.32 -4.00
CA VAL A 263 19.03 0.34 -4.72
C VAL A 263 19.68 -1.04 -4.72
N ASN A 264 19.44 -1.85 -3.67
CA ASN A 264 19.90 -3.24 -3.60
C ASN A 264 19.37 -4.10 -4.75
N GLY A 265 18.18 -3.79 -5.29
CA GLY A 265 17.60 -4.47 -6.45
C GLY A 265 18.40 -4.26 -7.74
N LEU A 266 19.28 -3.26 -7.80
CA LEU A 266 20.16 -3.03 -8.96
C LEU A 266 21.18 -4.15 -9.15
N LYS A 267 21.41 -5.02 -8.15
CA LYS A 267 22.25 -6.21 -8.30
C LYS A 267 21.65 -7.22 -9.29
N HIS A 268 20.34 -7.17 -9.53
CA HIS A 268 19.63 -8.07 -10.44
C HIS A 268 19.50 -7.45 -11.85
N VAL A 269 20.62 -7.00 -12.42
CA VAL A 269 20.65 -6.32 -13.74
C VAL A 269 20.07 -7.18 -14.87
N LEU A 270 20.18 -8.51 -14.74
CA LEU A 270 19.67 -9.46 -15.73
C LEU A 270 18.16 -9.73 -15.61
N GLN A 271 17.48 -9.15 -14.61
CA GLN A 271 16.05 -9.31 -14.36
C GLN A 271 15.33 -7.97 -14.62
N PRO A 272 14.93 -7.68 -15.86
CA PRO A 272 14.39 -6.37 -16.24
C PRO A 272 13.15 -5.97 -15.44
N GLN A 273 12.34 -6.95 -14.99
CA GLN A 273 11.20 -6.73 -14.10
C GLN A 273 11.61 -6.11 -12.75
N ILE A 274 12.75 -6.52 -12.17
CA ILE A 274 13.24 -5.98 -10.90
C ILE A 274 13.75 -4.56 -11.11
N ILE A 275 14.51 -4.30 -12.18
CA ILE A 275 15.00 -2.95 -12.48
C ILE A 275 13.83 -1.99 -12.73
N ALA A 276 12.82 -2.41 -13.51
CA ALA A 276 11.64 -1.62 -13.77
C ALA A 276 10.90 -1.27 -12.46
N PHE A 277 10.80 -2.23 -11.54
CA PHE A 277 10.25 -1.99 -10.21
C PHE A 277 11.11 -1.01 -9.40
N VAL A 278 12.43 -1.18 -9.37
CA VAL A 278 13.35 -0.30 -8.64
C VAL A 278 13.20 1.14 -9.11
N PHE A 279 13.24 1.34 -10.43
CA PHE A 279 13.04 2.66 -11.03
C PHE A 279 11.66 3.22 -10.67
N TRP A 280 10.60 2.43 -10.84
CA TRP A 280 9.25 2.84 -10.51
C TRP A 280 9.08 3.26 -9.05
N GLN A 281 9.61 2.46 -8.11
CA GLN A 281 9.51 2.71 -6.68
C GLN A 281 10.32 3.95 -6.28
N LEU A 282 11.51 4.16 -6.86
CA LEU A 282 12.30 5.38 -6.65
C LEU A 282 11.53 6.62 -7.12
N VAL A 283 10.96 6.58 -8.33
CA VAL A 283 10.16 7.69 -8.87
C VAL A 283 8.94 7.95 -7.99
N LEU A 284 8.23 6.90 -7.55
CA LEU A 284 7.08 7.04 -6.64
C LEU A 284 7.49 7.72 -5.32
N SER A 285 8.53 7.22 -4.65
CA SER A 285 9.00 7.74 -3.36
C SER A 285 9.44 9.20 -3.46
N VAL A 286 10.27 9.55 -4.45
CA VAL A 286 10.75 10.92 -4.65
C VAL A 286 9.60 11.86 -5.00
N TYR A 287 8.68 11.42 -5.87
CA TYR A 287 7.55 12.24 -6.28
C TYR A 287 6.58 12.49 -5.12
N LEU A 288 6.31 11.49 -4.28
CA LEU A 288 5.47 11.65 -3.08
C LEU A 288 6.12 12.59 -2.06
N LEU A 289 7.45 12.53 -1.85
CA LEU A 289 8.17 13.48 -0.99
C LEU A 289 8.02 14.92 -1.50
N PHE A 290 8.14 15.11 -2.82
CA PHE A 290 7.94 16.42 -3.46
C PHE A 290 6.51 16.94 -3.26
N LEU A 291 5.49 16.11 -3.50
CA LEU A 291 4.09 16.49 -3.27
C LEU A 291 3.80 16.79 -1.81
N PHE A 292 4.37 16.01 -0.88
CA PHE A 292 4.21 16.23 0.55
C PHE A 292 4.80 17.58 0.97
N LYS A 293 6.00 17.92 0.50
CA LYS A 293 6.62 19.25 0.72
C LYS A 293 5.69 20.37 0.24
N ASN A 294 5.14 20.25 -0.95
CA ASN A 294 4.25 21.26 -1.53
C ASN A 294 2.90 21.38 -0.78
N CYS A 295 2.36 20.26 -0.32
CA CYS A 295 1.15 20.22 0.49
C CYS A 295 1.38 20.88 1.86
N LEU A 296 2.50 20.55 2.52
CA LEU A 296 2.88 21.08 3.83
C LEU A 296 3.12 22.60 3.77
N ALA A 297 3.76 23.12 2.72
CA ALA A 297 3.94 24.56 2.49
C ALA A 297 2.59 25.31 2.45
N LYS A 298 1.51 24.65 2.03
CA LYS A 298 0.15 25.18 1.94
C LYS A 298 -0.78 24.56 2.99
N ARG A 299 -0.26 24.25 4.19
CA ARG A 299 -0.99 23.55 5.28
C ARG A 299 -2.38 24.10 5.61
N LYS A 300 -2.57 25.43 5.59
CA LYS A 300 -3.88 26.05 5.87
C LYS A 300 -4.94 25.66 4.83
N LYS A 301 -4.53 25.55 3.56
CA LYS A 301 -5.42 25.24 2.43
C LYS A 301 -5.71 23.74 2.30
N TYR A 302 -4.73 22.89 2.66
CA TYR A 302 -4.74 21.45 2.40
C TYR A 302 -4.71 20.59 3.69
N ARG A 303 -5.35 21.07 4.76
CA ARG A 303 -5.31 20.42 6.08
C ARG A 303 -5.82 18.97 6.11
N TYR A 304 -6.77 18.59 5.25
CA TYR A 304 -7.29 17.22 5.19
C TYR A 304 -6.36 16.34 4.33
N GLU A 305 -5.93 16.88 3.21
CA GLU A 305 -5.04 16.22 2.25
C GLU A 305 -3.66 15.92 2.86
N LEU A 306 -3.19 16.79 3.76
CA LEU A 306 -1.95 16.60 4.50
C LEU A 306 -1.97 15.33 5.35
N TRP A 307 -3.12 14.96 5.93
CA TRP A 307 -3.29 13.70 6.65
C TRP A 307 -3.20 12.48 5.74
N GLY A 308 -3.59 12.59 4.46
CA GLY A 308 -3.32 11.55 3.47
C GLY A 308 -1.82 11.26 3.36
N PHE A 309 -0.98 12.30 3.32
CA PHE A 309 0.48 12.12 3.28
C PHE A 309 1.04 11.50 4.55
N TYR A 310 0.59 11.95 5.73
CA TYR A 310 1.05 11.35 6.99
C TYR A 310 0.72 9.86 7.06
N LEU A 311 -0.48 9.45 6.63
CA LEU A 311 -0.90 8.05 6.60
C LEU A 311 -0.11 7.22 5.57
N VAL A 312 0.13 7.75 4.36
CA VAL A 312 0.95 7.06 3.34
C VAL A 312 2.38 6.84 3.82
N PHE A 313 3.03 7.86 4.39
CA PHE A 313 4.39 7.72 4.89
C PHE A 313 4.47 6.86 6.15
N ALA A 314 3.47 6.91 7.04
CA ALA A 314 3.37 5.98 8.15
C ALA A 314 3.28 4.52 7.67
N TYR A 315 2.46 4.26 6.65
CA TYR A 315 2.39 2.94 6.03
C TYR A 315 3.72 2.52 5.38
N PHE A 316 4.40 3.40 4.64
CA PHE A 316 5.72 3.09 4.06
C PHE A 316 6.80 2.78 5.09
N ILE A 317 6.73 3.41 6.27
CA ILE A 317 7.63 3.11 7.40
C ILE A 317 7.36 1.70 7.93
N ILE A 318 6.10 1.40 8.24
CA ILE A 318 5.69 0.07 8.75
C ILE A 318 6.04 -1.02 7.74
N GLN A 319 5.76 -0.76 6.47
CA GLN A 319 6.08 -1.67 5.39
C GLN A 319 7.57 -2.05 5.36
N GLY A 320 8.47 -1.13 5.67
CA GLY A 320 9.91 -1.43 5.79
C GLY A 320 10.25 -2.46 6.88
N VAL A 321 9.44 -2.54 7.93
CA VAL A 321 9.66 -3.47 9.04
C VAL A 321 9.12 -4.86 8.76
N PHE A 322 7.92 -4.94 8.17
CA PHE A 322 7.19 -6.20 8.07
C PHE A 322 7.30 -6.90 6.70
N GLU A 323 7.72 -6.23 5.63
CA GLU A 323 7.78 -6.88 4.31
C GLU A 323 9.04 -7.74 4.11
N PRO A 324 8.90 -9.03 3.76
CA PRO A 324 10.01 -9.95 3.53
C PRO A 324 10.73 -9.70 2.21
N ASP A 325 10.03 -9.25 1.17
CA ASP A 325 10.56 -9.14 -0.19
C ASP A 325 9.93 -8.00 -0.99
N LEU A 326 10.57 -7.63 -2.11
CA LEU A 326 10.12 -6.53 -2.97
C LEU A 326 8.77 -6.80 -3.67
N GLY A 327 8.46 -8.05 -4.01
CA GLY A 327 7.21 -8.44 -4.65
C GLY A 327 6.02 -8.31 -3.70
N SER A 328 6.14 -8.83 -2.49
CA SER A 328 5.17 -8.64 -1.40
C SER A 328 4.99 -7.16 -1.08
N ALA A 329 6.07 -6.39 -1.07
CA ALA A 329 6.00 -4.94 -0.87
C ALA A 329 5.17 -4.22 -1.97
N VAL A 330 5.29 -4.62 -3.23
CA VAL A 330 4.43 -4.08 -4.31
C VAL A 330 2.98 -4.47 -4.07
N LYS A 331 2.74 -5.77 -3.87
CA LYS A 331 1.40 -6.33 -3.67
C LYS A 331 0.67 -5.60 -2.55
N HIS A 332 1.30 -5.41 -1.40
CA HIS A 332 0.69 -4.73 -0.26
C HIS A 332 0.50 -3.21 -0.49
N LYS A 333 1.36 -2.55 -1.29
CA LYS A 333 1.13 -1.16 -1.74
C LYS A 333 -0.13 -1.04 -2.61
N ILE A 334 -0.50 -2.08 -3.37
CA ILE A 334 -1.76 -2.08 -4.12
C ILE A 334 -2.96 -2.07 -3.18
N GLY A 335 -2.90 -2.76 -2.03
CA GLY A 335 -3.94 -2.66 -1.00
C GLY A 335 -4.17 -1.26 -0.46
N ILE A 336 -3.17 -0.36 -0.50
CA ILE A 336 -3.33 1.05 -0.10
C ILE A 336 -3.43 2.02 -1.29
N LEU A 337 -3.59 1.52 -2.52
CA LEU A 337 -3.68 2.32 -3.73
C LEU A 337 -4.72 3.46 -3.65
N PRO A 338 -5.92 3.30 -3.06
CA PRO A 338 -6.88 4.42 -2.95
C PRO A 338 -6.29 5.64 -2.25
N LEU A 339 -5.47 5.42 -1.23
CA LEU A 339 -4.81 6.47 -0.47
C LEU A 339 -3.65 7.08 -1.26
N ILE A 340 -2.84 6.26 -1.95
CA ILE A 340 -1.77 6.73 -2.85
C ILE A 340 -2.36 7.58 -3.98
N TYR A 341 -3.43 7.10 -4.62
CA TYR A 341 -4.16 7.80 -5.68
C TYR A 341 -4.68 9.16 -5.18
N PHE A 342 -5.25 9.20 -3.98
CA PHE A 342 -5.70 10.44 -3.36
C PHE A 342 -4.56 11.45 -3.17
N VAL A 343 -3.41 11.04 -2.62
CA VAL A 343 -2.28 11.96 -2.40
C VAL A 343 -1.60 12.38 -3.70
N LEU A 344 -1.56 11.53 -4.73
CA LEU A 344 -1.06 11.91 -6.07
C LEU A 344 -1.88 13.05 -6.68
N TYR A 345 -3.19 13.07 -6.41
CA TYR A 345 -4.14 14.00 -7.03
C TYR A 345 -4.76 15.02 -6.05
N TYR A 346 -4.17 15.20 -4.88
CA TYR A 346 -4.71 16.00 -3.77
C TYR A 346 -5.12 17.45 -4.16
N ASP A 347 -4.42 18.04 -5.13
CA ASP A 347 -4.64 19.40 -5.62
C ASP A 347 -5.70 19.50 -6.73
N SER A 348 -6.12 18.37 -7.30
CA SER A 348 -6.94 18.28 -8.51
C SER A 348 -8.32 17.66 -8.28
N LEU A 349 -8.44 16.71 -7.36
CA LEU A 349 -9.72 16.07 -6.99
C LEU A 349 -10.71 17.08 -6.38
N ARG A 350 -10.19 18.15 -5.77
CA ARG A 350 -10.97 19.24 -5.16
C ARG A 350 -11.84 20.03 -6.16
N LYS A 351 -11.50 20.07 -7.46
CA LYS A 351 -12.17 20.95 -8.44
C LYS A 351 -13.47 20.40 -9.03
N ASN A 352 -13.89 19.20 -8.63
CA ASN A 352 -15.01 18.47 -9.22
C ASN A 352 -16.10 18.05 -8.21
N ILE A 353 -16.01 18.48 -6.95
CA ILE A 353 -17.06 18.20 -5.96
C ILE A 353 -17.94 19.45 -5.91
N PRO A 354 -19.18 19.42 -6.44
CA PRO A 354 -20.14 20.48 -6.15
C PRO A 354 -20.31 20.53 -4.64
N VAL A 355 -20.14 21.73 -4.07
CA VAL A 355 -20.39 22.01 -2.65
C VAL A 355 -21.86 21.83 -2.35
#